data_AF-A0A955AUC3-F1
#
_entry.id   AF-A0A955AUC3-F1
#
_cell.length_a   1.000
_cell.length_b   1.000
_cell.length_c   1.000
_cell.angle_alpha   90.00
_cell.angle_beta   90.00
_cell.angle_gamma   90.00
#
_symmetry.space_group_name_H-M   'P 1'
#
loop_
_entity.id
_entity.type
_entity.pdbx_description
1 polymer ?
#
loop_
_entity_poly.entity_id
_entity_poly.type
_entity_poly.pdbx_seq_one_letter_code
_entity_poly.pdbx_strand_id
1 'polypeptide(L)'
;PLAARNKERVGEALDNLSKRIGFRLAPGLSERVIYRELFPAGLTLLDLTEKGSNVSFTMSHVAARQEMRDLIIILQLPELTGAEITF
;
A
#
# COMPACT_ATOMS: atom_id res chain seq x y z
N PRO A 1 16.75 12.34 16.52
CA PRO A 1 16.21 13.50 15.77
C PRO A 1 16.65 13.64 14.29
N LEU A 2 17.70 12.95 13.82
CA LEU A 2 18.20 13.04 12.44
C LEU A 2 17.31 12.33 11.39
N ALA A 3 16.68 11.22 11.77
CA ALA A 3 15.84 10.44 10.86
C ALA A 3 14.62 11.22 10.35
N ALA A 4 14.04 12.11 11.18
CA ALA A 4 12.92 12.97 10.78
C ALA A 4 13.35 14.01 9.73
N ARG A 5 14.47 14.71 9.97
CA ARG A 5 15.02 15.70 9.02
C ARG A 5 15.46 15.10 7.68
N ASN A 6 15.86 13.83 7.66
CA ASN A 6 16.18 13.15 6.39
C ASN A 6 14.91 12.78 5.64
N LYS A 7 13.88 12.27 6.34
CA LYS A 7 12.57 11.99 5.74
C LYS A 7 11.93 13.25 5.16
N GLU A 8 11.96 14.36 5.89
CA GLU A 8 11.45 15.67 5.43
C GLU A 8 12.16 16.11 4.15
N ARG A 9 13.50 16.13 4.14
CA ARG A 9 14.30 16.54 2.98
C ARG A 9 14.06 15.66 1.76
N VAL A 10 13.95 14.34 1.95
CA VAL A 10 13.63 13.41 0.84
C VAL A 10 12.22 13.67 0.31
N GLY A 11 11.25 13.91 1.20
CA GLY A 11 9.88 14.26 0.84
C GLY A 11 9.80 15.53 0.00
N GLU A 12 10.47 16.61 0.43
CA GLU A 12 10.52 17.88 -0.32
C GLU A 12 11.18 17.72 -1.69
N ALA A 13 12.27 16.95 -1.77
CA ALA A 13 12.95 16.69 -3.04
C ALA A 13 12.04 15.91 -4.02
N LEU A 14 11.31 14.90 -3.53
CA LEU A 14 10.36 14.13 -4.32
C LEU A 14 9.17 14.97 -4.78
N ASP A 15 8.62 15.83 -3.93
CA ASP A 15 7.52 16.75 -4.28
C ASP A 15 7.93 17.71 -5.40
N ASN A 16 9.10 18.35 -5.27
CA ASN A 16 9.65 19.22 -6.31
C ASN A 16 9.89 18.48 -7.63
N LEU A 17 10.42 17.26 -7.57
CA LEU A 17 10.66 16.45 -8.77
C LEU A 17 9.36 16.01 -9.45
N SER A 18 8.33 15.66 -8.66
CA SER A 18 7.02 15.25 -9.16
C SER A 18 6.38 16.31 -10.05
N LYS A 19 6.45 17.59 -9.64
CA LYS A 19 5.93 18.74 -10.38
C LYS A 19 6.71 19.00 -11.67
N ARG A 20 8.03 18.75 -11.65
CA ARG A 20 8.92 19.02 -12.78
C ARG A 20 8.87 17.92 -13.85
N ILE A 21 8.71 16.66 -13.45
CA ILE A 21 8.79 15.49 -14.35
C ILE A 21 7.40 14.95 -14.71
N GLY A 22 6.36 15.26 -13.91
CA GLY A 22 4.99 14.87 -14.20
C GLY A 22 4.61 13.48 -13.71
N PHE A 23 5.09 13.08 -12.53
CA PHE A 23 4.61 11.87 -11.84
C PHE A 23 3.85 12.23 -10.56
N ARG A 24 3.14 11.25 -9.99
CA ARG A 24 2.36 11.42 -8.75
C ARG A 24 3.01 10.63 -7.63
N LEU A 25 3.04 11.20 -6.43
CA LEU A 25 3.55 10.53 -5.24
C LEU A 25 2.46 9.72 -4.58
N ALA A 26 2.68 8.41 -4.45
CA ALA A 26 1.78 7.48 -3.77
C ALA A 26 2.33 7.09 -2.38
N PRO A 27 1.45 6.76 -1.41
CA PRO A 27 1.90 6.11 -0.19
C PRO A 27 2.57 4.78 -0.53
N GLY A 28 3.66 4.49 0.16
CA GLY A 28 4.38 3.22 0.02
C GLY A 28 3.68 2.09 0.78
N LEU A 29 4.04 0.86 0.44
CA LEU A 29 3.71 -0.32 1.24
C LEU A 29 4.85 -0.60 2.21
N SER A 30 4.51 -0.86 3.47
CA SER A 30 5.50 -1.30 4.45
C SER A 30 5.93 -2.74 4.14
N GLU A 31 7.19 -3.08 4.37
CA GLU A 31 7.62 -4.48 4.29
C GLU A 31 6.94 -5.30 5.40
N ARG A 32 6.33 -6.42 5.03
CA ARG A 32 5.63 -7.32 5.96
C ARG A 32 5.85 -8.78 5.58
N VAL A 33 5.92 -9.65 6.60
CA VAL A 33 6.13 -11.10 6.42
C VAL A 33 5.03 -11.75 5.58
N ILE A 34 3.78 -11.27 5.71
CA ILE A 34 2.61 -11.81 4.99
C ILE A 34 2.81 -11.85 3.46
N TYR A 35 3.51 -10.88 2.87
CA TYR A 35 3.78 -10.89 1.43
C TYR A 35 4.65 -12.08 1.02
N ARG A 36 5.61 -12.48 1.87
CA ARG A 36 6.46 -13.65 1.62
C ARG A 36 5.73 -14.96 1.87
N GLU A 37 4.79 -14.99 2.81
CA GLU A 37 3.99 -16.19 3.11
C GLU A 37 2.98 -16.49 2.00
N LEU A 38 2.41 -15.45 1.38
CA LEU A 38 1.46 -15.60 0.28
C LEU A 38 2.13 -15.94 -1.07
N PHE A 39 3.39 -15.51 -1.25
CA PHE A 39 4.11 -15.63 -2.51
C PHE A 39 4.19 -17.08 -3.07
N PRO A 40 4.53 -18.13 -2.29
CA PRO A 40 4.58 -19.50 -2.79
C PRO A 40 3.24 -20.03 -3.32
N ALA A 41 2.13 -19.50 -2.78
CA ALA A 41 0.79 -19.88 -3.17
C ALA A 41 0.23 -18.99 -4.32
N GLY A 42 0.99 -17.98 -4.76
CA GLY A 42 0.52 -17.01 -5.76
C GLY A 42 -0.66 -16.15 -5.25
N LEU A 43 -0.80 -16.01 -3.93
CA LEU A 43 -1.89 -15.27 -3.31
C LEU A 43 -1.51 -13.80 -3.05
N THR A 44 -2.52 -12.96 -2.91
CA THR A 44 -2.40 -11.54 -2.55
C THR A 44 -3.16 -11.23 -1.27
N LEU A 45 -2.96 -10.03 -0.70
CA LEU A 45 -3.72 -9.56 0.47
C LEU A 45 -5.23 -9.46 0.21
N LEU A 46 -5.63 -9.32 -1.06
CA LEU A 46 -7.03 -9.25 -1.47
C LEU A 46 -7.71 -10.62 -1.43
N ASP A 47 -6.94 -11.71 -1.52
CA ASP A 47 -7.45 -13.08 -1.49
C ASP A 47 -7.65 -13.60 -0.06
N LEU A 48 -7.00 -12.97 0.91
CA LEU A 48 -7.29 -13.21 2.31
C LEU A 48 -8.73 -12.72 2.56
N THR A 49 -9.65 -13.64 2.80
CA THR A 49 -10.99 -13.32 3.31
C THR A 49 -11.17 -14.05 4.62
N GLU A 50 -11.98 -13.51 5.55
CA GLU A 50 -12.27 -14.17 6.83
C GLU A 50 -12.79 -15.61 6.66
N LYS A 51 -13.34 -15.94 5.48
CA LYS A 51 -13.92 -17.24 5.15
C LYS A 51 -12.98 -18.19 4.39
N GLY A 52 -11.85 -17.72 3.85
CA GLY A 52 -11.09 -18.46 2.84
C GLY A 52 -9.63 -18.78 3.18
N SER A 53 -9.01 -18.07 4.13
CA SER A 53 -7.61 -18.30 4.45
C SER A 53 -7.43 -19.01 5.79
N ASN A 54 -6.72 -20.14 5.80
CA ASN A 54 -6.17 -20.77 7.02
C ASN A 54 -5.11 -19.91 7.75
N VAL A 55 -4.97 -18.63 7.37
CA VAL A 55 -4.04 -17.67 7.93
C VAL A 55 -4.73 -16.92 9.06
N SER A 56 -4.17 -16.98 10.26
CA SER A 56 -4.65 -16.18 11.40
C SER A 56 -4.58 -14.70 11.05
N PHE A 57 -5.72 -13.99 11.17
CA PHE A 57 -5.80 -12.59 10.79
C PHE A 57 -5.16 -11.72 11.89
N THR A 58 -4.05 -11.06 11.56
CA THR A 58 -3.29 -10.23 12.51
C THR A 58 -3.52 -8.74 12.26
N MET A 59 -3.24 -7.89 13.26
CA MET A 59 -3.24 -6.43 13.09
C MET A 59 -2.30 -5.95 11.99
N SER A 60 -1.23 -6.71 11.70
CA SER A 60 -0.33 -6.41 10.59
C SER A 60 -1.04 -6.53 9.23
N HIS A 61 -1.96 -7.49 9.09
CA HIS A 61 -2.75 -7.67 7.86
C HIS A 61 -3.75 -6.54 7.66
N VAL A 62 -4.39 -6.08 8.75
CA VAL A 62 -5.28 -4.91 8.73
C VAL A 62 -4.54 -3.67 8.20
N ALA A 63 -3.36 -3.40 8.76
CA ALA A 63 -2.54 -2.27 8.33
C ALA A 63 -2.08 -2.42 6.87
N ALA A 64 -1.72 -3.63 6.44
CA ALA A 64 -1.34 -3.90 5.05
C ALA A 64 -2.49 -3.63 4.06
N ARG A 65 -3.72 -4.01 4.41
CA ARG A 65 -4.92 -3.69 3.62
C ARG A 65 -5.19 -2.19 3.56
N GLN A 66 -4.98 -1.48 4.67
CA GLN A 66 -5.12 -0.02 4.68
C GLN A 66 -4.11 0.66 3.74
N GLU A 67 -2.83 0.27 3.81
CA GLU A 67 -1.79 0.77 2.89
C GLU A 67 -2.15 0.48 1.41
N MET A 68 -2.69 -0.72 1.14
CA MET A 68 -3.13 -1.10 -0.20
C MET A 68 -4.35 -0.29 -0.66
N ARG A 69 -5.29 0.00 0.23
CA ARG A 69 -6.44 0.88 -0.05
C ARG A 69 -5.98 2.27 -0.46
N ASP A 70 -5.07 2.85 0.30
CA ASP A 70 -4.57 4.21 0.04
C ASP A 70 -3.84 4.28 -1.31
N LEU A 71 -3.10 3.23 -1.68
CA LEU A 71 -2.48 3.10 -2.99
C LEU A 71 -3.52 2.97 -4.12
N ILE A 72 -4.55 2.15 -3.98
CA ILE A 72 -5.56 1.98 -5.04
C ILE A 72 -6.32 3.29 -5.27
N ILE A 73 -6.66 4.02 -4.20
CA ILE A 73 -7.32 5.33 -4.28
C ILE A 73 -6.48 6.30 -5.11
N ILE A 74 -5.16 6.36 -4.87
CA ILE A 74 -4.31 7.29 -5.60
C ILE A 74 -4.12 6.88 -7.05
N LEU A 75 -4.17 5.59 -7.40
CA LEU A 75 -3.99 5.16 -8.79
C LEU A 75 -5.08 5.72 -9.73
N GLN A 76 -6.27 6.05 -9.22
CA GLN A 76 -7.40 6.58 -10.00
C GLN A 76 -7.72 5.68 -11.20
N LEU A 77 -7.80 4.37 -10.96
CA LEU A 77 -8.10 3.39 -12.01
C LEU A 77 -9.54 3.63 -12.53
N PRO A 78 -9.75 3.76 -13.86
CA PRO A 78 -11.05 4.09 -14.43
C PRO A 78 -12.17 3.15 -13.97
N GLU A 79 -11.89 1.85 -13.94
CA GLU A 79 -12.85 0.80 -13.56
C GLU A 79 -13.21 0.81 -12.07
N LEU A 80 -12.40 1.45 -11.22
CA LEU A 80 -12.62 1.54 -9.78
C LEU A 80 -13.16 2.90 -9.34
N THR A 81 -13.42 3.80 -10.28
CA THR A 81 -13.87 5.16 -9.95
C THR A 81 -15.29 5.10 -9.40
N GLY A 82 -15.45 5.42 -8.11
CA GLY A 82 -16.73 5.34 -7.39
C GLY A 82 -17.10 3.95 -6.89
N ALA A 83 -16.23 2.95 -7.05
CA ALA A 83 -16.42 1.62 -6.49
C ALA A 83 -16.04 1.58 -5.00
N GLU A 84 -16.86 0.92 -4.19
CA GLU A 84 -16.49 0.61 -2.81
C GLU A 84 -15.48 -0.55 -2.80
N ILE A 85 -14.22 -0.26 -2.44
CA ILE A 85 -13.19 -1.30 -2.35
C ILE A 85 -13.39 -2.06 -1.04
N THR A 86 -14.00 -3.24 -1.11
CA THR A 86 -14.15 -4.14 0.03
C THR A 86 -12.93 -5.07 0.14
N PHE A 87 -12.44 -5.30 1.36
CA PHE A 87 -11.35 -6.25 1.69
C PHE A 87 -11.85 -7.28 2.71
#